data_AF-A0A4S2SPE1-F1
#
_entry.id   AF-A0A4S2SPE1-F1
#
_cell.length_a   1.000
_cell.length_b   1.000
_cell.length_c   1.000
_cell.angle_alpha   90.00
_cell.angle_beta   90.00
_cell.angle_gamma   90.00
#
_symmetry.space_group_name_H-M   'P 1'
#
loop_
_entity.id
_entity.type
_entity.pdbx_description
1 polymer ?
#
loop_
_entity_poly.entity_id
_entity_poly.type
_entity_poly.pdbx_seq_one_letter_code
_entity_poly.pdbx_strand_id
1 'polypeptide(L)'
;MPSRFTIVFVLSVMGALHALIGWRLLPALGIDAAWQGVGALLLVLSFILIPAGLLARGIKQQPLSDRLAWVGMLVMGLFSSLLLLTIVRELVLLVLSLLHVVTPEIIESSARAVIGCALLLTVVGYMNARRLAEVVNVDVPIADLPQALQGFTIVQISDIHVGPTI
;
A
#
# COMPACT_ATOMS: atom_id res chain seq x y z
N MET A 1 8.14 1.23 24.96
CA MET A 1 7.50 0.05 24.35
C MET A 1 6.00 0.28 24.32
N PRO A 2 5.28 -0.04 23.23
CA PRO A 2 3.83 0.11 23.18
C PRO A 2 3.18 -0.76 24.27
N SER A 3 2.05 -0.28 24.83
CA SER A 3 1.33 -1.04 25.85
C SER A 3 0.75 -2.33 25.26
N ARG A 4 0.56 -3.37 26.09
CA ARG A 4 -0.10 -4.62 25.67
C ARG A 4 -1.47 -4.34 25.06
N PHE A 5 -2.21 -3.40 25.64
CA PHE A 5 -3.50 -2.96 25.13
C PHE A 5 -3.40 -2.41 23.70
N THR A 6 -2.41 -1.54 23.44
CA THR A 6 -2.19 -0.96 22.10
C THR A 6 -1.90 -2.04 21.06
N ILE A 7 -1.07 -3.03 21.39
CA ILE A 7 -0.73 -4.13 20.47
C ILE A 7 -1.98 -4.95 20.14
N VAL A 8 -2.72 -5.38 21.16
CA VAL A 8 -3.96 -6.16 20.97
C VAL A 8 -4.96 -5.37 20.13
N PHE A 9 -5.18 -4.09 20.46
CA PHE A 9 -6.09 -3.23 19.73
C PHE A 9 -5.72 -3.13 18.23
N VAL A 10 -4.45 -2.84 17.92
CA VAL A 10 -3.99 -2.73 16.53
C VAL A 10 -4.14 -4.05 15.78
N LEU A 11 -3.76 -5.18 16.39
CA LEU A 11 -3.92 -6.49 15.76
C LEU A 11 -5.39 -6.86 15.56
N SER A 12 -6.27 -6.53 16.52
CA SER A 12 -7.71 -6.75 16.39
C SER A 12 -8.31 -5.92 15.26
N VAL A 13 -7.96 -4.64 15.16
CA VAL A 13 -8.41 -3.77 14.06
C VAL A 13 -7.89 -4.29 12.72
N MET A 14 -6.59 -4.60 12.62
CA MET A 14 -5.99 -5.12 11.40
C MET A 14 -6.64 -6.45 10.97
N GLY A 15 -6.91 -7.35 11.92
CA GLY A 15 -7.59 -8.61 11.66
C GLY A 15 -9.03 -8.41 11.18
N ALA A 16 -9.77 -7.49 11.80
CA ALA A 16 -11.12 -7.13 11.38
C ALA A 16 -11.14 -6.55 9.94
N LEU A 17 -10.15 -5.73 9.58
CA LEU A 17 -10.04 -5.19 8.23
C LEU A 17 -9.70 -6.27 7.19
N HIS A 18 -8.83 -7.24 7.51
CA HIS A 18 -8.59 -8.38 6.63
C HIS A 18 -9.84 -9.25 6.45
N ALA A 19 -10.57 -9.51 7.55
CA ALA A 19 -11.82 -10.24 7.52
C ALA A 19 -12.88 -9.49 6.68
N LEU A 20 -12.96 -8.16 6.80
CA LEU A 20 -13.85 -7.32 5.99
C LEU A 20 -13.56 -7.46 4.50
N ILE A 21 -12.28 -7.36 4.08
CA ILE A 21 -11.88 -7.53 2.68
C ILE A 21 -12.26 -8.92 2.19
N GLY A 22 -11.92 -9.96 2.96
CA GLY A 22 -12.23 -11.35 2.61
C GLY A 22 -13.73 -11.59 2.44
N TRP A 23 -14.54 -11.10 3.39
CA TRP A 23 -16.00 -11.21 3.35
C TRP A 23 -16.59 -10.50 2.12
N ARG A 24 -16.10 -9.30 1.80
CA ARG A 24 -16.69 -8.47 0.73
C ARG A 24 -16.26 -8.88 -0.67
N LEU A 25 -15.03 -9.35 -0.84
CA LEU A 25 -14.47 -9.67 -2.15
C LEU A 25 -14.59 -11.16 -2.49
N LEU A 26 -14.19 -12.09 -1.62
CA LEU A 26 -14.02 -13.51 -2.02
C LEU A 26 -15.33 -14.16 -2.53
N PRO A 27 -16.49 -14.02 -1.86
CA PRO A 27 -17.74 -14.58 -2.36
C PRO A 27 -18.23 -13.87 -3.64
N ALA A 28 -17.87 -12.60 -3.80
CA ALA A 28 -18.29 -11.79 -4.94
C ALA A 28 -17.49 -12.12 -6.22
N LEU A 29 -16.39 -12.87 -6.15
CA LEU A 29 -15.57 -13.19 -7.34
C LEU A 29 -16.21 -14.23 -8.26
N GLY A 30 -17.28 -14.91 -7.83
CA GLY A 30 -17.89 -15.98 -8.64
C GLY A 30 -17.00 -17.21 -8.84
N ILE A 31 -15.95 -17.36 -8.02
CA ILE A 31 -15.00 -18.48 -8.06
C ILE A 31 -15.42 -19.57 -7.07
N ASP A 32 -14.98 -20.81 -7.33
CA ASP A 32 -15.22 -21.96 -6.47
C ASP A 32 -14.50 -21.86 -5.11
N ALA A 33 -14.99 -22.65 -4.16
CA ALA A 33 -14.58 -22.59 -2.76
C ALA A 33 -13.08 -22.85 -2.55
N ALA A 34 -12.43 -23.64 -3.41
CA ALA A 34 -10.99 -23.90 -3.31
C ALA A 34 -10.18 -22.61 -3.51
N TRP A 35 -10.50 -21.82 -4.55
CA TRP A 35 -9.84 -20.55 -4.82
C TRP A 35 -10.22 -19.46 -3.81
N GLN A 36 -11.44 -19.48 -3.26
CA GLN A 36 -11.78 -18.63 -2.11
C GLN A 36 -10.89 -18.96 -0.90
N GLY A 37 -10.61 -20.26 -0.65
CA GLY A 37 -9.69 -20.71 0.38
C GLY A 37 -8.26 -20.20 0.16
N VAL A 38 -7.77 -20.21 -1.07
CA VAL A 38 -6.46 -19.63 -1.43
C VAL A 38 -6.44 -18.13 -1.14
N GLY A 39 -7.49 -17.39 -1.54
CA GLY A 39 -7.60 -15.96 -1.25
C GLY A 39 -7.63 -15.65 0.26
N ALA A 40 -8.36 -16.44 1.04
CA ALA A 40 -8.38 -16.33 2.49
C ALA A 40 -7.00 -16.60 3.11
N LEU A 41 -6.29 -17.64 2.63
CA LEU A 41 -4.93 -17.94 3.07
C LEU A 41 -3.96 -16.79 2.77
N LEU A 42 -4.07 -16.16 1.59
CA LEU A 42 -3.26 -15.00 1.24
C LEU A 42 -3.54 -13.80 2.15
N LEU A 43 -4.80 -13.58 2.55
CA LEU A 43 -5.16 -12.54 3.53
C LEU A 43 -4.59 -12.84 4.93
N VAL A 44 -4.62 -14.10 5.37
CA VAL A 44 -3.98 -14.52 6.64
C VAL A 44 -2.47 -14.32 6.58
N LEU A 45 -1.84 -14.71 5.47
CA LEU A 45 -0.41 -14.50 5.27
C LEU A 45 -0.06 -13.01 5.27
N SER A 46 -0.89 -12.17 4.64
CA SER A 46 -0.76 -10.71 4.68
C SER A 46 -0.82 -10.16 6.10
N PHE A 47 -1.80 -10.59 6.90
CA PHE A 47 -1.95 -10.21 8.30
C PHE A 47 -0.70 -10.52 9.14
N ILE A 48 0.01 -11.62 8.83
CA ILE A 48 1.24 -12.00 9.53
C ILE A 48 2.46 -11.23 8.99
N LEU A 49 2.57 -11.07 7.67
CA LEU A 49 3.75 -10.46 7.03
C LEU A 49 3.87 -8.96 7.29
N ILE A 50 2.77 -8.22 7.39
CA ILE A 50 2.79 -6.78 7.68
C ILE A 50 3.51 -6.48 9.00
N PRO A 51 3.07 -6.99 10.17
CA PRO A 51 3.76 -6.73 11.44
C PRO A 51 5.16 -7.34 11.46
N ALA A 52 5.37 -8.51 10.85
CA ALA A 52 6.69 -9.12 10.75
C ALA A 52 7.70 -8.22 10.01
N GLY A 53 7.29 -7.60 8.89
CA GLY A 53 8.13 -6.66 8.15
C GLY A 53 8.39 -5.35 8.88
N LEU A 54 7.38 -4.80 9.57
CA LEU A 54 7.57 -3.59 10.38
C LEU A 54 8.52 -3.82 11.56
N LEU A 55 8.50 -5.01 12.15
CA LEU A 55 9.37 -5.41 13.25
C LEU A 55 10.74 -5.94 12.78
N ALA A 56 10.94 -6.13 11.46
CA ALA A 56 12.16 -6.69 10.91
C ALA A 56 13.42 -5.88 11.28
N ARG A 57 13.28 -4.57 11.53
CA ARG A 57 14.39 -3.70 11.99
C ARG A 57 15.05 -4.17 13.30
N GLY A 58 14.37 -4.99 14.11
CA GLY A 58 14.94 -5.60 15.31
C GLY A 58 15.81 -6.84 15.04
N ILE A 59 15.79 -7.39 13.82
CA ILE A 59 16.54 -8.58 13.42
C ILE A 59 17.98 -8.18 13.05
N LYS A 60 18.97 -8.72 13.77
CA LYS A 60 20.40 -8.44 13.51
C LYS A 60 20.97 -9.15 12.27
N GLN A 61 20.35 -10.25 11.87
CA GLN A 61 20.85 -11.10 10.78
C GLN A 61 20.47 -10.52 9.42
N GLN A 62 21.49 -10.16 8.64
CA GLN A 62 21.33 -9.78 7.24
C GLN A 62 21.62 -10.99 6.32
N PRO A 63 20.94 -11.14 5.16
CA PRO A 63 19.98 -10.20 4.54
C PRO A 63 18.51 -10.44 4.94
N LEU A 64 18.26 -11.24 5.99
CA LEU A 64 16.90 -11.64 6.37
C LEU A 64 16.05 -10.43 6.79
N SER A 65 16.62 -9.52 7.59
CA SER A 65 15.97 -8.29 8.02
C SER A 65 15.48 -7.46 6.82
N ASP A 66 16.37 -7.21 5.86
CA ASP A 66 16.06 -6.41 4.67
C ASP A 66 14.98 -7.07 3.81
N ARG A 67 15.06 -8.39 3.59
CA ARG A 67 14.07 -9.15 2.81
C ARG A 67 12.70 -9.13 3.47
N LEU A 68 12.63 -9.31 4.78
CA LEU A 68 11.37 -9.33 5.52
C LEU A 68 10.73 -7.93 5.54
N ALA A 69 11.54 -6.88 5.73
CA ALA A 69 11.07 -5.49 5.62
C ALA A 69 10.51 -5.20 4.22
N TRP A 70 11.22 -5.65 3.18
CA TRP A 70 10.79 -5.55 1.78
C TRP A 70 9.42 -6.19 1.52
N VAL A 71 9.29 -7.46 1.91
CA VAL A 71 8.05 -8.23 1.73
C VAL A 71 6.92 -7.58 2.52
N GLY A 72 7.15 -7.22 3.78
CA GLY A 72 6.12 -6.60 4.61
C GLY A 72 5.63 -5.26 4.07
N MET A 73 6.53 -4.41 3.54
CA MET A 73 6.13 -3.13 2.96
C MET A 73 5.36 -3.28 1.64
N LEU A 74 5.75 -4.22 0.78
CA LEU A 74 4.99 -4.54 -0.43
C LEU A 74 3.60 -5.05 -0.10
N VAL A 75 3.50 -6.00 0.84
CA VAL A 75 2.22 -6.54 1.31
C VAL A 75 1.37 -5.47 1.97
N MET A 76 1.97 -4.57 2.77
CA MET A 76 1.28 -3.44 3.38
C MET A 76 0.70 -2.50 2.31
N GLY A 77 1.45 -2.19 1.25
CA GLY A 77 0.97 -1.38 0.13
C GLY A 77 -0.21 -2.04 -0.62
N LEU A 78 -0.10 -3.35 -0.88
CA LEU A 78 -1.18 -4.12 -1.50
C LEU A 78 -2.44 -4.15 -0.62
N PHE A 79 -2.29 -4.46 0.67
CA PHE A 79 -3.38 -4.47 1.64
C PHE A 79 -4.06 -3.10 1.74
N SER A 80 -3.27 -2.02 1.82
CA SER A 80 -3.81 -0.65 1.88
C SER A 80 -4.63 -0.31 0.63
N SER A 81 -4.13 -0.67 -0.55
CA SER A 81 -4.85 -0.46 -1.82
C SER A 81 -6.13 -1.29 -1.89
N LEU A 82 -6.08 -2.58 -1.50
CA LEU A 82 -7.25 -3.45 -1.43
C LEU A 82 -8.31 -2.89 -0.47
N LEU A 83 -7.91 -2.44 0.72
CA LEU A 83 -8.83 -1.89 1.70
C LEU A 83 -9.54 -0.65 1.17
N LEU A 84 -8.78 0.32 0.65
CA LEU A 84 -9.32 1.57 0.14
C LEU A 84 -10.28 1.31 -1.03
N LEU A 85 -9.86 0.48 -2.00
CA LEU A 85 -10.69 0.13 -3.15
C LEU A 85 -11.94 -0.67 -2.75
N THR A 86 -11.84 -1.52 -1.72
CA THR A 86 -13.01 -2.23 -1.17
C THR A 86 -14.00 -1.23 -0.55
N ILE A 87 -13.52 -0.27 0.24
CA ILE A 87 -14.39 0.78 0.82
C ILE A 87 -15.06 1.59 -0.31
N VAL A 88 -14.29 2.04 -1.30
CA VAL A 88 -14.83 2.77 -2.46
C VAL A 88 -15.85 1.94 -3.21
N ARG A 89 -15.57 0.65 -3.45
CA ARG A 89 -16.53 -0.27 -4.09
C ARG A 89 -17.82 -0.37 -3.30
N GLU A 90 -17.77 -0.54 -1.98
CA GLU A 90 -18.98 -0.64 -1.15
C GLU A 90 -19.79 0.65 -1.16
N LEU A 91 -19.14 1.82 -1.16
CA LEU A 91 -19.83 3.11 -1.29
C LEU A 91 -20.51 3.24 -2.66
N VAL A 92 -19.85 2.82 -3.74
CA VAL A 92 -20.44 2.82 -5.08
C VAL A 92 -21.62 1.85 -5.16
N LEU A 93 -21.47 0.61 -4.67
CA LEU A 93 -22.54 -0.38 -4.65
C LEU A 93 -23.73 0.08 -3.80
N LEU A 94 -23.49 0.78 -2.69
CA LEU A 94 -24.55 1.40 -1.89
C LEU A 94 -25.35 2.40 -2.73
N VAL A 95 -24.68 3.33 -3.44
CA VAL A 95 -25.35 4.29 -4.32
C VAL A 95 -26.14 3.59 -5.43
N LEU A 96 -25.53 2.61 -6.10
CA LEU A 96 -26.22 1.84 -7.15
C LEU A 96 -27.42 1.05 -6.61
N SER A 97 -27.35 0.57 -5.35
CA SER A 97 -28.46 -0.16 -4.72
C SER A 97 -29.66 0.74 -4.45
N LEU A 98 -29.42 1.99 -4.04
CA LEU A 98 -30.47 3.00 -3.86
C LEU A 98 -31.16 3.36 -5.18
N LEU A 99 -30.42 3.30 -6.28
CA LEU A 99 -30.93 3.50 -7.62
C LEU A 99 -31.57 2.25 -8.24
N HIS A 100 -31.56 1.11 -7.53
CA HIS A 100 -32.10 -0.18 -7.99
C HIS A 100 -31.46 -0.71 -9.29
N VAL A 101 -30.19 -0.38 -9.54
CA VAL A 101 -29.44 -0.80 -10.75
C VAL A 101 -28.36 -1.85 -10.46
N VAL A 102 -28.27 -2.36 -9.24
CA VAL A 102 -27.29 -3.41 -8.89
C VAL A 102 -27.70 -4.73 -9.53
N THR A 103 -26.78 -5.30 -10.30
CA THR A 103 -26.91 -6.64 -10.88
C THR A 103 -25.80 -7.56 -10.35
N PRO A 104 -25.98 -8.89 -10.40
CA PRO A 104 -24.92 -9.84 -10.05
C PRO A 104 -23.63 -9.62 -10.85
N GLU A 105 -23.75 -9.25 -12.13
CA GLU A 105 -22.62 -8.94 -13.00
C GLU A 105 -21.81 -7.72 -12.50
N ILE A 106 -22.48 -6.67 -12.02
CA ILE A 106 -21.81 -5.49 -11.43
C ILE A 106 -21.08 -5.88 -10.13
N ILE A 107 -21.67 -6.72 -9.30
CA ILE A 107 -21.05 -7.19 -8.05
C ILE A 107 -19.77 -7.97 -8.36
N GLU A 108 -19.81 -8.87 -9.35
CA GLU A 108 -18.68 -9.71 -9.73
C GLU A 108 -17.58 -8.92 -10.46
N SER A 109 -17.96 -8.10 -11.44
CA SER A 109 -17.01 -7.28 -12.21
C SER A 109 -16.30 -6.27 -11.32
N SER A 110 -17.02 -5.63 -10.37
CA SER A 110 -16.42 -4.70 -9.41
C SER A 110 -15.46 -5.38 -8.43
N ALA A 111 -15.75 -6.61 -7.96
CA ALA A 111 -14.82 -7.35 -7.11
C ALA A 111 -13.50 -7.68 -7.85
N ARG A 112 -13.61 -8.13 -9.10
CA ARG A 112 -12.45 -8.36 -9.98
C ARG A 112 -11.68 -7.08 -10.25
N ALA A 113 -12.38 -5.96 -10.49
CA ALA A 113 -11.77 -4.66 -10.70
C ALA A 113 -10.98 -4.20 -9.48
N VAL A 114 -11.49 -4.38 -8.26
CA VAL A 114 -10.76 -4.06 -7.01
C VAL A 114 -9.43 -4.83 -6.95
N ILE A 115 -9.44 -6.14 -7.21
CA ILE A 115 -8.21 -6.95 -7.19
C ILE A 115 -7.24 -6.49 -8.28
N GLY A 116 -7.72 -6.35 -9.52
CA GLY A 116 -6.89 -5.92 -10.65
C GLY A 116 -6.26 -4.55 -10.42
N CYS A 117 -7.05 -3.57 -9.96
CA CYS A 117 -6.57 -2.23 -9.64
C CYS A 117 -5.60 -2.23 -8.45
N ALA A 118 -5.83 -3.01 -7.40
CA ALA A 118 -4.90 -3.09 -6.27
C ALA A 118 -3.54 -3.65 -6.68
N LEU A 119 -3.52 -4.68 -7.53
CA LEU A 119 -2.28 -5.23 -8.09
C LEU A 119 -1.56 -4.21 -8.97
N LEU A 120 -2.29 -3.51 -9.85
CA LEU A 120 -1.74 -2.46 -10.69
C LEU A 120 -1.14 -1.32 -9.88
N LEU A 121 -1.87 -0.82 -8.87
CA LEU A 121 -1.39 0.22 -7.96
C LEU A 121 -0.15 -0.24 -7.18
N THR A 122 -0.07 -1.52 -6.82
CA THR A 122 1.13 -2.09 -6.17
C THR A 122 2.34 -2.04 -7.10
N VAL A 123 2.18 -2.40 -8.37
CA VAL A 123 3.25 -2.31 -9.38
C VAL A 123 3.66 -0.87 -9.63
N VAL A 124 2.71 0.04 -9.85
CA VAL A 124 2.98 1.47 -10.05
C VAL A 124 3.68 2.08 -8.83
N GLY A 125 3.19 1.75 -7.62
CA GLY A 125 3.79 2.19 -6.37
C GLY A 125 5.22 1.68 -6.20
N TYR A 126 5.46 0.40 -6.51
CA TYR A 126 6.81 -0.17 -6.51
C TYR A 126 7.74 0.54 -7.51
N MET A 127 7.28 0.76 -8.74
CA MET A 127 8.08 1.47 -9.74
C MET A 127 8.41 2.89 -9.27
N ASN A 128 7.44 3.62 -8.72
CA ASN A 128 7.65 4.98 -8.21
C ASN A 128 8.58 5.02 -7.01
N ALA A 129 8.49 4.05 -6.10
CA ALA A 129 9.40 3.91 -4.98
C ALA A 129 10.84 3.61 -5.41
N ARG A 130 11.05 3.08 -6.63
CA ARG A 130 12.38 2.78 -7.20
C ARG A 130 12.90 3.86 -8.14
N ARG A 131 12.14 4.93 -8.40
CA ARG A 131 12.63 6.04 -9.22
C ARG A 131 13.72 6.80 -8.48
N LEU A 132 14.76 7.20 -9.21
CA LEU A 132 15.78 8.10 -8.69
C LEU A 132 15.19 9.50 -8.50
N ALA A 133 15.72 10.23 -7.52
CA ALA A 133 15.37 11.63 -7.32
C ALA A 133 15.71 12.44 -8.59
N GLU A 134 14.73 13.20 -9.06
CA GLU A 134 14.90 14.07 -10.21
C GLU A 134 15.76 15.28 -9.82
N VAL A 135 16.70 15.64 -10.71
CA VAL A 135 17.48 16.88 -10.57
C VAL A 135 16.70 18.00 -11.23
N VAL A 136 16.19 18.93 -10.43
CA VAL A 136 15.47 20.11 -10.92
C VAL A 136 16.41 21.32 -10.86
N ASN A 137 16.68 21.93 -12.02
CA ASN A 137 17.41 23.20 -12.08
C ASN A 137 16.43 24.36 -11.88
N VAL A 138 16.70 25.21 -10.89
CA VAL A 138 15.87 26.36 -10.56
C VAL A 138 16.73 27.61 -10.59
N ASP A 139 16.39 28.55 -11.45
CA ASP A 139 16.99 29.88 -11.46
C ASP A 139 16.35 30.73 -10.34
N VAL A 140 17.15 31.11 -9.35
CA VAL A 140 16.70 31.91 -8.21
C VAL A 140 17.10 33.37 -8.45
N PRO A 141 16.14 34.28 -8.73
CA PRO A 141 16.45 35.69 -8.89
C PRO A 141 16.80 36.31 -7.53
N ILE A 142 18.01 36.87 -7.42
CA ILE A 142 18.47 37.59 -6.23
C ILE A 142 18.70 39.04 -6.63
N ALA A 143 17.92 39.94 -6.04
CA ALA A 143 18.12 41.38 -6.21
C ALA A 143 19.49 41.79 -5.65
N ASP A 144 20.18 42.68 -6.35
CA ASP A 144 21.51 43.20 -5.98
C ASP A 144 22.58 42.13 -5.76
N LEU A 145 22.51 41.01 -6.51
CA LEU A 145 23.51 39.95 -6.43
C LEU A 145 24.91 40.47 -6.84
N PRO A 146 25.93 40.36 -5.96
CA PRO A 146 27.29 40.77 -6.29
C PRO A 146 27.82 40.09 -7.55
N GLN A 147 28.55 40.84 -8.39
CA GLN A 147 29.04 40.34 -9.68
C GLN A 147 29.88 39.07 -9.58
N ALA A 148 30.64 38.91 -8.49
CA ALA A 148 31.43 37.71 -8.21
C ALA A 148 30.61 36.42 -8.01
N LEU A 149 29.30 36.55 -7.74
CA LEU A 149 28.38 35.42 -7.52
C LEU A 149 27.46 35.17 -8.71
N GLN A 150 27.55 35.97 -9.78
CA GLN A 150 26.76 35.71 -11.00
C GLN A 150 27.23 34.41 -11.67
N GLY A 151 26.28 33.53 -11.98
CA GLY A 151 26.55 32.20 -12.54
C GLY A 151 26.97 31.16 -11.51
N PHE A 152 27.01 31.50 -10.21
CA PHE A 152 27.29 30.53 -9.15
C PHE A 152 26.15 29.51 -9.04
N THR A 153 26.49 28.22 -8.97
CA THR A 153 25.51 27.12 -8.86
C THR A 153 25.60 26.48 -7.46
N ILE A 154 24.44 26.29 -6.82
CA ILE A 154 24.33 25.62 -5.51
C ILE A 154 23.55 24.31 -5.70
N VAL A 155 24.07 23.21 -5.14
CA VAL A 155 23.34 21.95 -5.07
C VAL A 155 22.68 21.86 -3.70
N GLN A 156 21.35 21.88 -3.66
CA GLN A 156 20.57 21.64 -2.46
C GLN A 156 19.95 20.25 -2.50
N ILE A 157 20.18 19.47 -1.45
CA ILE A 157 19.64 18.12 -1.28
C ILE A 157 18.76 18.13 -0.03
N SER A 158 17.53 17.63 -0.13
CA SER A 158 16.61 17.50 1.00
C SER A 158 15.95 16.12 1.02
N ASP A 159 15.75 15.59 2.22
CA ASP A 159 14.83 14.47 2.54
C ASP A 159 14.93 13.20 1.68
N ILE A 160 16.11 12.89 1.14
CA ILE A 160 16.32 11.69 0.32
C ILE A 160 16.01 10.37 1.07
N HIS A 161 16.14 10.34 2.40
CA HIS A 161 15.80 9.20 3.30
C HIS A 161 16.01 7.80 2.67
N VAL A 162 17.15 7.60 2.02
CA VAL A 162 17.50 6.32 1.40
C VAL A 162 17.77 5.29 2.50
N GLY A 163 17.09 4.15 2.40
CA GLY A 163 17.27 3.02 3.29
C GLY A 163 17.48 1.73 2.48
N PRO A 164 17.64 0.56 3.12
CA PRO A 164 17.84 -0.73 2.44
C PRO A 164 16.72 -1.11 1.46
N THR A 165 15.62 -0.36 1.51
CA THR A 165 14.38 -0.61 0.82
C THR A 165 14.10 0.32 -0.35
N ILE A 166 14.99 1.27 -0.63
CA ILE A 166 14.92 2.20 -1.75
C ILE A 166 16.32 2.28 -2.34
#